data_AF-A0A1L8N1R5-F1
#
_entry.id   AF-A0A1L8N1R5-F1
#
_cell.length_a   1.000
_cell.length_b   1.000
_cell.length_c   1.000
_cell.angle_alpha   90.00
_cell.angle_beta   90.00
_cell.angle_gamma   90.00
#
_symmetry.space_group_name_H-M   'P 1'
#
loop_
_entity.id
_entity.type
_entity.pdbx_description
1 polymer ?
#
loop_
_entity_poly.entity_id
_entity_poly.type
_entity_poly.pdbx_seq_one_letter_code
_entity_poly.pdbx_strand_id
1 'polypeptide(L)'
;MENSNSLFLALNNTDIQQLDINGNPINGTRIYAEDFKKGKTTVLRFIDGFLDGDLFDIKGNLIMQRPAVDSDGHQEYWRKNKIHRDGEAPAVYSRGFTEEEWWEYGKKKK
;
A
#
# COMPACT_ATOMS: atom_id res chain seq x y z
N MET A 1 -19.56 4.10 1.87
CA MET A 1 -18.30 3.38 2.11
C MET A 1 -17.44 3.71 0.92
N GLU A 2 -16.49 4.64 1.06
CA GLU A 2 -15.57 4.97 -0.02
C GLU A 2 -14.59 3.81 -0.12
N ASN A 3 -14.76 2.98 -1.16
CA ASN A 3 -13.86 1.87 -1.43
C ASN A 3 -12.52 2.48 -1.85
N SER A 4 -11.56 2.48 -0.94
CA SER A 4 -10.16 2.79 -1.25
C SER A 4 -9.64 1.59 -2.06
N ASN A 5 -9.70 1.70 -3.38
CA ASN A 5 -9.19 0.68 -4.28
C ASN A 5 -7.74 1.03 -4.62
N SER A 6 -6.80 0.12 -4.36
CA SER A 6 -5.46 0.24 -4.95
C SER A 6 -5.56 0.03 -6.45
N LEU A 7 -4.76 0.76 -7.23
CA LEU A 7 -4.70 0.59 -8.68
C LEU A 7 -4.22 -0.82 -9.08
N PHE A 8 -3.43 -1.46 -8.20
CA PHE A 8 -2.78 -2.75 -8.45
C PHE A 8 -3.36 -3.90 -7.62
N LEU A 9 -4.26 -3.60 -6.68
CA LEU A 9 -4.90 -4.62 -5.85
C LEU A 9 -6.36 -4.25 -5.62
N ALA A 10 -7.27 -5.08 -6.14
CA ALA A 10 -8.68 -5.03 -5.78
C ALA A 10 -8.85 -5.55 -4.34
N LEU A 11 -8.61 -4.69 -3.35
CA LEU A 11 -8.96 -4.94 -1.96
C LEU A 11 -10.49 -4.87 -1.84
N ASN A 12 -11.18 -5.96 -2.16
CA ASN A 12 -12.64 -6.06 -2.07
C ASN A 12 -13.18 -5.83 -0.64
N ASN A 13 -12.29 -5.73 0.37
CA ASN A 13 -12.64 -5.32 1.71
C ASN A 13 -11.39 -4.84 2.47
N THR A 14 -11.43 -3.63 3.04
CA THR A 14 -10.29 -3.03 3.77
C THR A 14 -9.98 -3.72 5.09
N ASP A 15 -10.83 -4.65 5.56
CA ASP A 15 -10.64 -5.31 6.86
C ASP A 15 -10.32 -6.82 6.76
N ILE A 16 -9.97 -7.33 5.57
CA ILE A 16 -9.63 -8.76 5.36
C ILE A 16 -8.13 -8.99 5.17
N GLN A 17 -7.57 -9.93 5.94
CA GLN A 17 -6.22 -10.43 5.73
C GLN A 17 -6.12 -11.23 4.43
N GLN A 18 -5.10 -10.91 3.64
CA GLN A 18 -4.69 -11.69 2.49
C GLN A 18 -3.90 -12.91 2.98
N LEU A 19 -4.29 -14.09 2.52
CA LEU A 19 -3.69 -15.37 2.91
C LEU A 19 -2.96 -16.00 1.71
N ASP A 20 -1.93 -16.80 2.00
CA ASP A 20 -1.28 -17.65 1.00
C ASP A 20 -2.10 -18.91 0.69
N ILE A 21 -1.60 -19.74 -0.21
CA ILE A 21 -2.24 -21.01 -0.60
C ILE A 21 -2.41 -22.00 0.57
N ASN A 22 -1.67 -21.82 1.66
CA ASN A 22 -1.71 -22.65 2.85
C ASN A 22 -2.59 -22.05 3.95
N GLY A 23 -3.21 -20.89 3.71
CA GLY A 23 -4.03 -20.17 4.67
C GLY A 23 -3.25 -19.30 5.67
N ASN A 24 -1.95 -19.07 5.47
CA ASN A 24 -1.15 -18.21 6.34
C ASN A 24 -1.19 -16.74 5.88
N PRO A 25 -1.17 -15.76 6.78
CA PRO A 25 -1.09 -14.35 6.41
C PRO A 25 0.15 -14.05 5.57
N ILE A 26 -0.07 -13.39 4.43
CA ILE A 26 1.02 -13.02 3.54
C ILE A 26 1.86 -11.93 4.20
N ASN A 27 3.18 -12.05 4.11
CA ASN A 27 4.11 -11.17 4.81
C ASN A 27 5.30 -10.83 3.93
N GLY A 28 5.84 -9.62 4.12
CA GLY A 28 7.04 -9.16 3.44
C GLY A 28 6.76 -8.53 2.07
N THR A 29 7.78 -8.55 1.20
CA THR A 29 7.75 -7.87 -0.10
C THR A 29 7.42 -8.86 -1.22
N ARG A 30 6.41 -8.54 -2.03
CA ARG A 30 6.03 -9.24 -3.25
C ARG A 30 6.31 -8.37 -4.46
N ILE A 31 6.86 -8.98 -5.50
CA ILE A 31 7.24 -8.30 -6.73
C ILE A 31 6.39 -8.87 -7.86
N TYR A 32 5.69 -7.99 -8.58
CA TYR A 32 4.89 -8.31 -9.76
C TYR A 32 5.55 -7.65 -10.97
N ALA A 33 5.87 -8.44 -11.97
CA ALA A 33 6.36 -7.96 -13.26
C ALA A 33 5.26 -8.19 -14.28
N GLU A 34 4.41 -7.19 -14.50
CA GLU A 34 3.25 -7.35 -15.40
C GLU A 34 3.57 -7.10 -16.87
N ASP A 35 4.75 -6.55 -17.19
CA ASP A 35 5.07 -6.19 -18.57
C ASP A 35 6.53 -6.52 -18.92
N PHE A 36 6.77 -7.76 -19.38
CA PHE A 36 8.05 -8.23 -19.90
C PHE A 36 8.60 -7.36 -21.05
N LYS A 37 7.76 -6.51 -21.69
CA LYS A 37 8.17 -5.60 -22.77
C LYS A 37 8.60 -4.21 -22.30
N LYS A 38 8.34 -3.82 -21.04
CA LYS A 38 8.68 -2.49 -20.50
C LYS A 38 9.52 -2.52 -19.22
N GLY A 39 9.81 -3.69 -18.66
CA GLY A 39 10.64 -3.81 -17.44
C GLY A 39 10.01 -3.18 -16.19
N LYS A 40 8.69 -2.93 -16.22
CA LYS A 40 7.99 -2.29 -15.11
C LYS A 40 7.75 -3.29 -14.00
N THR A 41 8.14 -2.91 -12.80
CA THR A 41 8.05 -3.72 -11.60
C THR A 41 7.14 -3.02 -10.60
N THR A 42 6.11 -3.73 -10.14
CA THR A 42 5.25 -3.28 -9.05
C THR A 42 5.60 -4.05 -7.79
N VAL A 43 5.88 -3.33 -6.71
CA VAL A 43 6.20 -3.89 -5.41
C VAL A 43 5.00 -3.73 -4.50
N LEU A 44 4.52 -4.84 -3.93
CA LEU A 44 3.49 -4.87 -2.88
C LEU A 44 4.12 -5.34 -1.57
N ARG A 45 3.77 -4.69 -0.46
CA ARG A 45 4.29 -5.03 0.88
C ARG A 45 3.17 -5.36 1.83
N PHE A 46 3.34 -6.45 2.58
CA PHE A 46 2.34 -6.93 3.51
C PHE A 46 2.91 -7.13 4.91
N ILE A 47 2.10 -6.80 5.90
CA ILE A 47 2.32 -7.07 7.32
C ILE A 47 1.08 -7.75 7.86
N ASP A 48 1.25 -8.96 8.38
CA ASP A 48 0.20 -9.80 8.93
C ASP A 48 -1.00 -9.97 7.98
N GLY A 49 -0.72 -10.18 6.69
CA GLY A 49 -1.75 -10.32 5.66
C GLY A 49 -2.40 -9.01 5.22
N PHE A 50 -2.07 -7.87 5.82
CA PHE A 50 -2.60 -6.58 5.41
C PHE A 50 -1.59 -5.85 4.52
N LEU A 51 -2.09 -5.17 3.47
CA LEU A 51 -1.32 -4.24 2.68
C LEU A 51 -0.85 -3.11 3.60
N ASP A 52 0.44 -3.12 3.89
CA ASP A 52 1.06 -2.24 4.85
C ASP A 52 2.53 -2.06 4.47
N GLY A 53 2.88 -0.81 4.22
CA GLY A 53 4.23 -0.44 3.81
C GLY A 53 5.10 0.00 4.98
N ASP A 54 4.48 0.33 6.13
CA ASP A 54 5.16 0.91 7.28
C ASP A 54 6.16 -0.05 7.89
N LEU A 55 7.21 0.51 8.48
CA LEU A 55 8.25 -0.24 9.17
C LEU A 55 8.15 0.08 10.65
N PHE A 56 7.95 -0.96 11.46
CA PHE A 56 7.86 -0.88 12.91
C PHE A 56 9.11 -1.50 13.55
N ASP A 57 9.50 -0.99 14.72
CA ASP A 57 10.52 -1.63 15.55
C ASP A 57 9.96 -2.87 16.27
N ILE A 58 10.82 -3.59 16.98
CA ILE A 58 10.41 -4.77 17.77
C ILE A 58 9.43 -4.45 18.92
N LYS A 59 9.25 -3.16 19.25
CA LYS A 59 8.32 -2.68 20.28
C LYS A 59 7.01 -2.16 19.67
N GLY A 60 6.87 -2.19 18.34
CA GLY A 60 5.71 -1.69 17.61
C GLY A 60 5.71 -0.18 17.34
N ASN A 61 6.82 0.53 17.59
CA ASN A 61 6.93 1.95 17.24
C ASN A 61 7.21 2.11 15.75
N LEU A 62 6.53 3.03 15.09
CA LEU A 62 6.77 3.38 13.69
C LEU A 62 8.20 3.94 13.54
N ILE A 63 9.04 3.24 12.79
CA ILE A 63 10.39 3.69 12.41
C ILE A 63 10.29 4.59 11.20
N MET A 64 9.58 4.14 10.15
CA MET A 64 9.40 4.92 8.92
C MET A 64 8.16 4.48 8.15
N GLN A 65 7.54 5.42 7.47
CA GLN A 65 6.48 5.15 6.51
C GLN A 65 7.10 4.88 5.15
N ARG A 66 6.79 3.73 4.56
CA ARG A 66 7.25 3.33 3.23
C ARG A 66 6.02 2.98 2.40
N PRO A 67 6.02 3.23 1.09
CA PRO A 67 4.90 2.87 0.25
C PRO A 67 4.61 1.37 0.34
N ALA A 68 3.34 1.01 0.52
CA ALA A 68 2.91 -0.38 0.45
C ALA A 68 2.84 -0.86 -1.02
N VAL A 69 2.52 0.08 -1.92
CA VAL A 69 2.53 -0.12 -3.37
C VAL A 69 3.54 0.84 -3.98
N ASP A 70 4.50 0.31 -4.72
CA ASP A 70 5.55 1.09 -5.37
C ASP A 70 5.77 0.55 -6.80
N SER A 71 5.35 1.33 -7.77
CA SER A 71 5.49 1.09 -9.21
C SER A 71 6.23 2.29 -9.81
N ASP A 72 6.93 2.11 -10.92
CA ASP A 72 7.72 3.15 -11.60
C ASP A 72 6.91 4.46 -11.83
N GLY A 73 7.03 5.40 -10.87
CA GLY A 73 6.28 6.65 -10.84
C GLY A 73 4.91 6.62 -10.15
N HIS A 74 4.54 5.59 -9.40
CA HIS A 74 3.30 5.53 -8.63
C HIS A 74 3.52 4.91 -7.26
N GLN A 75 3.15 5.62 -6.20
CA GLN A 75 3.32 5.18 -4.83
C GLN A 75 2.02 5.32 -4.06
N GLU A 76 1.65 4.28 -3.33
CA GLU A 76 0.53 4.30 -2.41
C GLU A 76 1.01 3.87 -1.01
N TYR A 77 0.66 4.66 -0.01
CA TYR A 77 0.96 4.41 1.39
C TYR A 77 -0.27 3.85 2.08
N TRP A 78 -0.12 2.67 2.66
CA TRP A 78 -1.19 1.93 3.31
C TRP A 78 -0.72 1.49 4.70
N ARG A 79 -1.64 1.50 5.65
CA ARG A 79 -1.49 0.95 6.99
C ARG A 79 -2.69 0.05 7.24
N LYS A 80 -2.46 -1.25 7.46
CA LYS A 80 -3.52 -2.26 7.65
C LYS A 80 -4.66 -2.16 6.63
N ASN A 81 -4.35 -2.26 5.33
CA ASN A 81 -5.31 -2.15 4.22
C ASN A 81 -6.07 -0.80 4.14
N LYS A 82 -5.64 0.24 4.85
CA LYS A 82 -6.24 1.59 4.77
C LYS A 82 -5.21 2.56 4.24
N ILE A 83 -5.59 3.37 3.24
CA ILE A 83 -4.72 4.41 2.71
C ILE A 83 -4.40 5.39 3.84
N HIS A 84 -3.11 5.67 4.02
CA HIS A 84 -2.62 6.37 5.18
C HIS A 84 -1.24 6.99 4.92
N ARG A 85 -1.06 8.26 5.29
CA ARG A 85 0.25 8.90 5.40
C ARG A 85 0.23 9.87 6.58
N ASP A 86 1.03 9.61 7.62
CA ASP A 86 1.18 10.58 8.72
C ASP A 86 1.96 11.80 8.19
N GLY A 87 1.50 13.00 8.52
CA GLY A 87 2.12 14.27 8.15
C GLY A 87 1.38 15.01 7.04
N GLU A 88 2.11 15.87 6.31
CA GLU A 88 1.56 16.71 5.23
C GLU A 88 1.87 16.16 3.83
N ALA A 89 2.34 14.92 3.73
CA ALA A 89 2.62 14.27 2.46
C ALA A 89 1.37 13.55 1.92
N PRO A 90 1.21 13.45 0.59
CA PRO A 90 0.13 12.67 0.00
C PRO A 90 0.33 11.18 0.28
N ALA A 91 -0.78 10.46 0.48
CA ALA A 91 -0.79 9.02 0.64
C ALA A 91 -0.85 8.27 -0.69
N VAL A 92 -1.26 8.95 -1.77
CA VAL A 92 -1.15 8.46 -3.16
C VAL A 92 -0.42 9.51 -3.97
N TYR A 93 0.62 9.08 -4.70
CA TYR A 93 1.45 9.94 -5.53
C TYR A 93 1.71 9.29 -6.89
N SER A 94 1.42 10.01 -7.98
CA SER A 94 1.70 9.57 -9.34
C SER A 94 2.56 10.59 -10.09
N ARG A 95 3.79 10.24 -10.42
CA ARG A 95 4.72 11.05 -11.22
C ARG A 95 4.14 11.24 -12.63
N GLY A 96 3.75 12.46 -12.95
CA GLY A 96 3.23 12.85 -14.27
C GLY A 96 1.70 13.03 -14.34
N PHE A 97 0.98 12.80 -13.25
CA PHE A 97 -0.44 13.12 -13.10
C PHE A 97 -0.64 14.06 -11.91
N THR A 98 -1.71 14.86 -11.92
CA THR A 98 -2.03 15.86 -10.87
C THR A 98 -2.78 15.27 -9.66
N GLU A 99 -2.96 13.95 -9.61
CA GLU A 99 -3.76 13.29 -8.60
C GLU A 99 -2.89 12.91 -7.41
N GLU A 100 -2.64 13.89 -6.56
CA GLU A 100 -2.19 13.67 -5.20
C GLU A 100 -3.42 13.47 -4.32
N GLU A 101 -3.42 12.43 -3.49
CA GLU A 101 -4.49 12.22 -2.52
C GLU A 101 -3.95 12.17 -1.10
N TRP A 102 -4.57 12.94 -0.21
CA TRP A 102 -4.24 12.97 1.21
C TRP A 102 -5.23 12.12 1.99
N TRP A 103 -4.73 11.30 2.90
CA TRP A 103 -5.56 10.38 3.67
C TRP A 103 -5.05 10.28 5.11
N GLU A 104 -5.95 10.48 6.07
CA GLU A 104 -5.67 10.36 7.50
C GLU A 104 -6.66 9.36 8.12
N TYR A 105 -6.15 8.32 8.78
CA TYR A 105 -6.95 7.23 9.36
C TYR A 105 -7.97 6.59 8.39
N GLY A 106 -7.62 6.45 7.10
CA GLY A 106 -8.49 5.87 6.08
C GLY A 106 -9.61 6.80 5.60
N LYS A 107 -9.54 8.10 5.90
CA LYS A 107 -10.46 9.12 5.37
C LYS A 107 -9.71 10.09 4.46
N LYS A 108 -10.27 10.36 3.28
CA LYS A 108 -9.71 11.34 2.33
C LYS A 108 -9.78 12.74 2.93
N LYS A 109 -8.65 13.43 2.98
CA LYS A 109 -8.53 14.83 3.37
C LYS A 109 -8.72 15.67 2.10
N LYS A 110 -9.64 16.64 2.15
CA LYS A 110 -9.89 17.60 1.07
C LYS A 110 -8.77 18.62 0.95
#